data_AF-A0A930UNZ2-F1
#
_entry.id   AF-A0A930UNZ2-F1
#
_cell.length_a   1.000
_cell.length_b   1.000
_cell.length_c   1.000
_cell.angle_alpha   90.00
_cell.angle_beta   90.00
_cell.angle_gamma   90.00
#
_symmetry.space_group_name_H-M   'P 1'
#
loop_
_entity.id
_entity.type
_entity.pdbx_description
1 polymer ?
#
loop_
_entity_poly.entity_id
_entity_poly.type
_entity_poly.pdbx_seq_one_letter_code
_entity_poly.pdbx_strand_id
1 'polypeptide(L)'
;MSTLGEVARIRSKNAGPFWITVDIFSPDAQSHASLRRRLSAEAVARLLRLPPEGIRRFEIEGLHVIKLSFARGKVQGAIDDRDMHGAACASLLAGLSLDKERDEERDEERAQGA
;
A
#
# COMPACT_ATOMS: atom_id res chain seq x y z
N MET A 1 0.30 -4.28 -17.52
CA MET A 1 0.12 -4.04 -16.08
C MET A 1 1.46 -3.60 -15.54
N SER A 2 1.50 -2.55 -14.72
CA SER A 2 2.73 -2.13 -14.04
C SER A 2 2.72 -2.66 -12.61
N THR A 3 3.89 -2.92 -12.05
CA THR A 3 4.03 -3.20 -10.62
C THR A 3 4.20 -1.89 -9.84
N LEU A 4 3.94 -1.93 -8.54
CA LEU A 4 4.11 -0.77 -7.68
C LEU A 4 5.56 -0.28 -7.63
N GLY A 5 6.54 -1.19 -7.64
CA GLY A 5 7.96 -0.86 -7.61
C GLY A 5 8.49 -0.22 -8.91
N GLU A 6 7.79 -0.39 -10.03
CA GLU A 6 8.12 0.27 -11.31
C GLU A 6 7.69 1.74 -11.34
N VAL A 7 6.66 2.11 -10.57
CA VAL A 7 6.04 3.44 -10.63
C VAL A 7 6.29 4.29 -9.37
N ALA A 8 6.77 3.68 -8.30
CA ALA A 8 7.01 4.34 -7.03
C ALA A 8 8.20 3.74 -6.28
N ARG A 9 8.86 4.58 -5.46
CA ARG A 9 9.90 4.13 -4.55
C ARG A 9 9.28 3.67 -3.23
N ILE A 10 9.58 2.45 -2.81
CA ILE A 10 8.98 1.83 -1.63
C ILE A 10 10.02 1.69 -0.54
N ARG A 11 9.67 2.10 0.67
CA ARG A 11 10.55 2.00 1.84
C ARG A 11 9.74 1.57 3.05
N SER A 12 10.17 0.49 3.69
CA SER A 12 9.72 0.18 5.05
C SER A 12 10.48 1.02 6.07
N LYS A 13 9.83 1.28 7.20
CA LYS A 13 10.45 1.90 8.36
C LYS A 13 9.91 1.27 9.64
N ASN A 14 10.72 1.39 10.70
CA ASN A 14 10.27 1.05 12.03
C ASN A 14 9.13 2.00 12.45
N ALA A 15 8.08 1.44 13.05
CA ALA A 15 6.94 2.17 13.60
C ALA A 15 6.65 1.71 15.04
N GLY A 16 7.72 1.47 15.79
CA GLY A 16 7.65 0.87 17.12
C GLY A 16 7.53 -0.65 17.06
N PRO A 17 7.48 -1.30 18.23
CA PRO A 17 7.66 -2.75 18.32
C PRO A 17 6.47 -3.56 17.80
N PHE A 18 5.32 -2.93 17.57
CA PHE A 18 4.07 -3.61 17.20
C PHE A 18 3.59 -3.32 15.79
N TRP A 19 4.20 -2.36 15.08
CA TRP A 19 3.73 -1.91 13.77
C TRP A 19 4.83 -1.96 12.72
N ILE A 20 4.44 -2.30 11.49
CA ILE A 20 5.24 -2.03 10.29
C ILE A 20 4.62 -0.82 9.62
N THR A 21 5.46 0.08 9.13
CA THR A 21 5.01 1.14 8.22
C THR A 21 5.82 1.09 6.94
N VAL A 22 5.13 1.23 5.82
CA VAL A 22 5.72 1.35 4.48
C VAL A 22 5.30 2.69 3.89
N ASP A 23 6.29 3.50 3.54
CA ASP A 23 6.09 4.73 2.78
C ASP A 23 6.32 4.43 1.29
N ILE A 24 5.40 4.89 0.44
CA ILE A 24 5.41 4.73 -1.01
C ILE A 24 5.50 6.12 -1.62
N PHE A 25 6.66 6.45 -2.17
CA PHE A 25 6.98 7.76 -2.74
C PHE A 25 6.71 7.76 -4.24
N SER A 26 5.80 8.61 -4.68
CA SER A 26 5.56 8.87 -6.10
C SER A 26 6.53 9.95 -6.60
N PRO A 27 6.94 9.93 -7.88
CA PRO A 27 7.88 10.91 -8.42
C PRO A 27 7.29 12.34 -8.46
N ASP A 28 5.99 12.47 -8.67
CA ASP A 28 5.28 13.74 -8.82
C ASP A 28 3.81 13.62 -8.39
N ALA A 29 3.11 14.77 -8.39
CA ALA A 29 1.71 14.88 -7.98
C ALA A 29 0.76 14.09 -8.89
N GLN A 30 1.03 14.01 -10.19
CA GLN A 30 0.19 13.29 -11.15
C GLN A 30 0.28 11.77 -10.90
N SER A 31 1.50 11.27 -10.73
CA SER A 31 1.79 9.89 -10.38
C SER A 31 1.20 9.52 -9.02
N HIS A 32 1.26 10.43 -8.04
CA HIS A 32 0.61 10.24 -6.74
C HIS A 32 -0.91 10.15 -6.86
N ALA A 33 -1.54 11.05 -7.62
CA ALA A 33 -2.98 11.02 -7.85
C ALA A 33 -3.44 9.73 -8.53
N SER A 34 -2.72 9.26 -9.55
CA SER A 34 -3.01 7.97 -10.20
C SER A 34 -2.80 6.80 -9.24
N LEU A 35 -1.71 6.82 -8.46
CA LEU A 35 -1.43 5.76 -7.51
C LEU A 35 -2.48 5.68 -6.40
N ARG A 36 -3.01 6.82 -5.93
CA ARG A 36 -4.09 6.86 -4.95
C ARG A 36 -5.31 6.08 -5.40
N ARG A 37 -5.69 6.21 -6.68
CA ARG A 37 -6.84 5.49 -7.26
C ARG A 37 -6.56 4.00 -7.47
N ARG A 38 -5.33 3.64 -7.85
CA ARG A 38 -4.97 2.28 -8.29
C ARG A 38 -4.54 1.35 -7.16
N LEU A 39 -3.93 1.88 -6.11
CA LEU A 39 -3.54 1.12 -4.94
C LEU A 39 -4.70 1.12 -3.96
N SER A 40 -5.27 -0.03 -3.61
CA SER A 40 -6.35 -0.12 -2.60
C SER A 40 -5.85 -0.80 -1.32
N ALA A 41 -6.51 -0.51 -0.19
CA ALA A 41 -6.16 -1.17 1.08
C ALA A 41 -6.45 -2.68 1.02
N GLU A 42 -7.49 -3.09 0.31
CA GLU A 42 -7.89 -4.48 0.09
C GLU A 42 -6.85 -5.25 -0.72
N ALA A 43 -6.29 -4.63 -1.76
CA ALA A 43 -5.23 -5.24 -2.57
C ALA A 43 -3.97 -5.49 -1.72
N VAL A 44 -3.60 -4.52 -0.89
CA VAL A 44 -2.49 -4.63 0.07
C VAL A 44 -2.77 -5.71 1.11
N ALA A 45 -3.96 -5.71 1.71
CA ALA A 45 -4.36 -6.66 2.74
C ALA A 45 -4.33 -8.10 2.21
N ARG A 46 -4.85 -8.33 1.01
CA ARG A 46 -4.80 -9.63 0.33
C ARG A 46 -3.36 -10.10 0.09
N LEU A 47 -2.48 -9.22 -0.38
CA LEU A 47 -1.06 -9.54 -0.59
C LEU A 47 -0.38 -9.94 0.74
N LEU A 48 -0.64 -9.18 1.81
CA LEU A 48 -0.03 -9.39 3.11
C LEU A 48 -0.75 -10.45 3.98
N ARG A 49 -1.86 -11.02 3.48
CA ARG A 49 -2.74 -11.96 4.20
C ARG A 49 -3.25 -11.38 5.53
N LEU A 50 -3.64 -10.11 5.50
CA LEU A 50 -4.21 -9.38 6.61
C LEU A 50 -5.68 -9.07 6.35
N PRO A 51 -6.48 -8.83 7.40
CA PRO A 51 -7.81 -8.25 7.24
C PRO A 51 -7.69 -6.82 6.67
N PRO A 52 -8.55 -6.39 5.72
CA PRO A 52 -8.54 -5.04 5.15
C PRO A 52 -8.57 -3.92 6.20
N GLU A 53 -9.37 -4.09 7.27
CA GLU A 53 -9.47 -3.17 8.40
C GLU A 53 -8.17 -3.04 9.22
N GLY A 54 -7.24 -3.99 9.05
CA GLY A 54 -5.91 -3.96 9.66
C GLY A 54 -4.91 -3.05 8.93
N ILE A 55 -5.25 -2.57 7.73
CA ILE A 55 -4.40 -1.68 6.94
C ILE A 55 -4.81 -0.23 7.18
N ARG A 56 -3.95 0.53 7.85
CA ARG A 56 -4.11 1.98 7.99
C ARG A 56 -3.41 2.67 6.83
N ARG A 57 -4.17 3.38 6.01
CA ARG A 57 -3.66 4.14 4.86
C ARG A 57 -3.71 5.63 5.17
N PHE A 58 -2.62 6.34 4.88
CA PHE A 58 -2.53 7.79 4.97
C PHE A 58 -1.96 8.36 3.69
N GLU A 59 -2.55 9.43 3.20
CA GLU A 59 -2.14 10.10 1.96
C GLU A 59 -1.55 11.46 2.34
N ILE A 60 -0.28 11.68 2.00
CA ILE A 60 0.43 12.91 2.31
C ILE A 60 0.72 13.60 0.98
N GLU A 61 -0.27 14.34 0.49
CA GLU A 61 -0.25 14.97 -0.83
C GLU A 61 0.97 15.88 -1.02
N GLY A 62 1.30 16.71 -0.03
CA GLY A 62 2.46 17.62 -0.10
C GLY A 62 3.82 16.93 -0.21
N LEU A 63 3.90 15.62 0.01
CA LEU A 63 5.11 14.82 -0.18
C LEU A 63 4.98 13.78 -1.29
N HIS A 64 3.82 13.69 -1.97
CA HIS A 64 3.51 12.64 -2.93
C HIS A 64 3.69 11.22 -2.34
N VAL A 65 3.34 11.05 -1.05
CA VAL A 65 3.51 9.79 -0.32
C VAL A 65 2.17 9.14 0.01
N ILE A 66 2.09 7.83 -0.19
CA ILE A 66 1.09 6.97 0.48
C ILE A 66 1.81 6.18 1.56
N LYS A 67 1.31 6.26 2.79
CA LYS A 67 1.80 5.52 3.94
C LYS A 67 0.82 4.41 4.28
N LEU A 68 1.35 3.20 4.45
CA LEU A 68 0.60 2.04 4.90
C LEU A 68 1.17 1.58 6.24
N SER A 69 0.32 1.44 7.25
CA SER A 69 0.70 0.93 8.57
C SER A 69 -0.20 -0.24 8.96
N PHE A 70 0.40 -1.32 9.46
CA PHE A 70 -0.31 -2.52 9.87
C PHE A 70 0.42 -3.24 11.01
N ALA A 71 -0.32 -4.05 11.76
CA ALA A 71 0.22 -4.77 12.92
C ALA A 71 1.28 -5.79 12.47
N ARG A 72 2.34 -5.91 13.26
CA ARG A 72 3.36 -6.94 13.06
C ARG A 72 2.81 -8.31 13.49
N GLY A 73 3.18 -9.35 12.76
CA GLY A 73 2.94 -10.72 13.20
C GLY A 73 3.79 -11.11 14.42
N LYS A 74 4.99 -10.54 14.56
CA LYS A 74 5.92 -10.73 15.69
C LYS A 74 6.39 -9.40 16.25
N VAL A 75 6.41 -9.29 17.58
CA VAL A 75 6.93 -8.11 18.27
C VAL A 75 8.38 -7.89 17.84
N GLN A 76 8.75 -6.65 17.54
CA GLN A 76 10.09 -6.33 17.09
C GLN A 76 11.15 -6.77 18.10
N GLY A 77 12.18 -7.46 17.64
CA GLY A 77 13.27 -7.95 18.48
C GLY A 77 12.93 -9.17 19.33
N ALA A 78 11.75 -9.77 19.15
CA ALA A 78 11.49 -11.11 19.65
C ALA A 78 12.48 -12.12 19.04
N ILE A 79 12.72 -13.24 19.74
CA ILE A 79 13.66 -14.27 19.29
C ILE A 79 13.31 -14.84 17.90
N ASP A 80 12.05 -14.76 17.51
CA ASP A 80 11.52 -15.23 16.24
C ASP A 80 11.27 -14.09 15.22
N ASP A 81 11.63 -12.85 15.53
CA ASP A 81 11.56 -11.72 14.59
C ASP A 81 12.70 -11.78 13.58
N ARG A 82 12.36 -12.15 12.34
CA ARG A 82 13.31 -12.29 11.24
C ARG A 82 13.41 -11.05 10.35
N ASP A 83 12.53 -10.07 10.55
CA ASP A 83 12.47 -8.87 9.73
C ASP A 83 12.12 -7.64 10.59
N MET A 84 13.11 -7.19 11.37
CA MET A 84 12.95 -6.08 12.30
C MET A 84 12.44 -4.79 11.62
N HIS A 85 12.79 -4.56 10.36
CA HIS A 85 12.46 -3.34 9.64
C HIS A 85 11.34 -3.49 8.60
N GLY A 86 10.74 -4.66 8.45
CA GLY A 86 9.67 -4.91 7.49
C GLY A 86 10.13 -4.85 6.03
N ALA A 87 11.41 -5.11 5.76
CA ALA A 87 11.99 -5.04 4.43
C ALA A 87 11.34 -6.06 3.47
N ALA A 88 11.03 -7.27 3.94
CA ALA A 88 10.36 -8.28 3.14
C ALA A 88 8.95 -7.82 2.73
N CYS A 89 8.24 -7.11 3.60
CA CYS A 89 6.93 -6.54 3.28
C CYS A 89 7.04 -5.46 2.19
N ALA A 90 8.05 -4.59 2.25
CA ALA A 90 8.30 -3.60 1.21
C ALA A 90 8.64 -4.27 -0.14
N SER A 91 9.43 -5.35 -0.13
CA SER A 91 9.72 -6.13 -1.34
C SER A 91 8.46 -6.79 -1.93
N LEU A 92 7.56 -7.33 -1.11
CA LEU A 92 6.28 -7.88 -1.58
C LEU A 92 5.41 -6.79 -2.22
N LEU A 93 5.32 -5.62 -1.56
CA LEU A 93 4.58 -4.49 -2.10
C LEU A 93 5.15 -4.00 -3.42
N ALA A 94 6.47 -4.02 -3.60
CA ALA A 94 7.10 -3.69 -4.88
C ALA A 94 6.61 -4.55 -6.04
N GLY A 95 6.35 -5.84 -5.79
CA GLY A 95 5.80 -6.76 -6.78
C GLY A 95 4.28 -6.68 -6.99
N LEU A 96 3.56 -5.84 -6.22
CA LEU A 96 2.10 -5.74 -6.33
C LEU A 96 1.71 -5.20 -7.71
N SER A 97 0.94 -5.98 -8.47
CA SER A 97 0.37 -5.53 -9.73
C SER A 97 -0.69 -4.46 -9.48
N LEU A 98 -0.60 -3.36 -10.21
CA LEU A 98 -1.57 -2.28 -10.17
C LEU A 98 -2.54 -2.44 -11.34
N ASP A 99 -3.82 -2.65 -11.02
CA ASP A 99 -4.89 -2.68 -12.01
C ASP A 99 -5.00 -1.33 -12.75
N LYS A 100 -5.66 -1.35 -13.91
CA LYS A 100 -6.04 -0.13 -14.62
C LYS A 100 -7.04 0.65 -13.75
N GLU A 101 -7.00 1.97 -13.86
CA GLU A 101 -8.00 2.83 -13.23
C GLU A 101 -9.39 2.30 -13.63
N ARG A 102 -10.25 2.02 -12.64
CA ARG A 102 -11.67 1.84 -12.92
C ARG A 102 -12.19 3.23 -13.19
N ASP A 103 -12.51 3.51 -14.45
CA ASP A 103 -13.25 4.71 -14.81
C ASP A 103 -14.58 4.68 -14.03
N GLU A 104 -14.80 5.69 -13.18
CA GLU A 104 -16.01 5.85 -12.36
C GLU A 104 -17.29 5.92 -13.22
N GLU A 105 -17.16 6.07 -14.55
CA GLU A 105 -18.24 6.08 -15.54
C GLU A 105 -19.05 4.76 -15.59
N ARG A 106 -18.46 3.60 -15.23
CA ARG A 106 -19.18 2.31 -15.30
C ARG A 106 -20.17 2.06 -14.16
N ASP A 107 -20.06 2.80 -13.06
CA ASP A 107 -20.98 2.66 -11.93
C ASP A 107 -22.22 3.57 -12.09
N GLU A 108 -22.11 4.71 -12.80
CA GLU A 108 -23.27 5.53 -13.17
C GLU A 108 -24.15 4.86 -14.25
N GLU A 109 -23.54 4.21 -15.26
CA GLU A 109 -24.28 3.45 -16.28
C GLU A 109 -25.04 2.24 -15.69
N ARG A 110 -24.52 1.63 -14.62
CA ARG A 110 -25.20 0.53 -13.89
C ARG A 110 -26.27 1.01 -12.91
N ALA A 111 -26.15 2.22 -12.37
CA ALA A 111 -27.13 2.80 -11.46
C ALA A 111 -28.31 3.47 -12.19
N GLN A 112 -28.11 3.93 -13.44
CA GLN A 112 -29.16 4.53 -14.27
C GLN A 112 -29.89 3.52 -15.17
N GLY A 113 -29.42 2.26 -15.21
CA GLY A 113 -29.97 1.17 -16.01
C GLY A 113 -30.76 0.11 -15.21
N ALA A 114 -31.16 0.39 -13.97
CA ALA A 114 -31.96 -0.50 -13.13
C ALA A 114 -33.34 0.09 -12.81
#